data_AF-A0A954ABG6-F1
#
_entry.id   AF-A0A954ABG6-F1
#
_cell.length_a   1.000
_cell.length_b   1.000
_cell.length_c   1.000
_cell.angle_alpha   90.00
_cell.angle_beta   90.00
_cell.angle_gamma   90.00
#
_symmetry.space_group_name_H-M   'P 1'
#
loop_
_entity.id
_entity.type
_entity.pdbx_description
1 polymer ?
#
loop_
_entity_poly.entity_id
_entity_poly.type
_entity_poly.pdbx_seq_one_letter_code
_entity_poly.pdbx_strand_id
1 'polypeptide(L)'
;MGIDLGTANTLVCVRGEGVVLAEPSVVAVQAGTNKVLLNGKAVGRVAKEMIGRTPGSIQSIRPLKDGVIADFDITEALLAYFISQVHHRKRFFSPRVVIAIPSGI
;
A
#
# COMPACT_ATOMS: atom_id res chain seq x y z
N MET A 1 3.89 9.14 -12.34
CA MET A 1 3.19 7.96 -11.79
C MET A 1 1.89 8.45 -11.17
N GLY A 2 0.77 7.85 -11.53
CA GLY A 2 -0.51 8.08 -10.86
C GLY A 2 -0.75 6.96 -9.86
N ILE A 3 -1.23 7.27 -8.66
CA ILE A 3 -1.65 6.30 -7.67
C ILE A 3 -3.10 6.61 -7.31
N ASP A 4 -3.99 5.63 -7.45
CA ASP A 4 -5.34 5.71 -6.91
C ASP A 4 -5.34 4.98 -5.56
N LEU A 5 -5.47 5.74 -4.47
CA LEU A 5 -5.34 5.24 -3.10
C LEU A 5 -6.73 4.99 -2.51
N GLY A 6 -7.33 3.86 -2.86
CA GLY A 6 -8.68 3.47 -2.45
C GLY A 6 -8.75 2.68 -1.14
N THR A 7 -9.90 2.70 -0.47
CA THR A 7 -10.13 1.96 0.79
C THR A 7 -10.02 0.44 0.66
N ALA A 8 -10.30 -0.09 -0.53
CA ALA A 8 -10.25 -1.53 -0.81
C ALA A 8 -9.04 -1.92 -1.65
N ASN A 9 -8.73 -1.15 -2.68
CA ASN A 9 -7.67 -1.45 -3.66
C ASN A 9 -6.88 -0.18 -3.98
N THR A 10 -5.60 -0.36 -4.25
CA THR A 10 -4.68 0.67 -4.74
C THR A 10 -4.28 0.32 -6.16
N LEU A 11 -4.36 1.30 -7.05
CA LEU A 11 -3.91 1.17 -8.43
C LEU A 11 -2.68 2.04 -8.66
N VAL A 12 -1.69 1.55 -9.41
CA VAL A 12 -0.57 2.37 -9.88
C VAL A 12 -0.57 2.41 -11.39
N CYS A 13 -0.51 3.63 -11.92
CA CYS A 13 -0.47 3.92 -13.35
C CYS A 13 0.85 4.60 -13.73
N VAL A 14 1.45 4.15 -14.83
CA VAL A 14 2.65 4.75 -15.41
C VAL A 14 2.29 5.39 -16.75
N ARG A 15 2.77 6.62 -16.97
CA ARG A 15 2.52 7.36 -18.20
C ARG A 15 3.09 6.57 -19.38
N GLY A 16 2.25 6.25 -20.35
CA GLY A 16 2.63 5.47 -21.53
C GLY A 16 2.45 3.96 -21.38
N GLU A 17 2.24 3.44 -20.17
CA GLU A 17 2.04 2.01 -19.90
C GLU A 17 0.63 1.69 -19.39
N GLY A 18 -0.07 2.68 -18.81
CA GLY A 18 -1.38 2.47 -18.20
C GLY A 18 -1.27 1.93 -16.78
N VAL A 19 -2.28 1.17 -16.33
CA VAL A 19 -2.30 0.55 -14.99
C VAL A 19 -1.35 -0.63 -14.96
N VAL A 20 -0.31 -0.54 -14.15
CA VAL A 20 0.76 -1.55 -14.02
C VAL A 20 0.68 -2.32 -12.71
N LEU A 21 -0.12 -1.85 -11.75
CA LEU A 21 -0.35 -2.53 -10.47
C LEU A 21 -1.81 -2.32 -10.04
N ALA A 22 -2.43 -3.41 -9.57
CA ALA A 22 -3.76 -3.40 -8.96
C ALA A 22 -3.77 -4.35 -7.76
N GLU A 23 -3.63 -3.80 -6.55
CA GLU A 23 -3.39 -4.59 -5.33
C GLU A 23 -4.39 -4.19 -4.22
N PRO A 24 -4.77 -5.12 -3.34
CA PRO A 24 -5.53 -4.80 -2.14
C PRO A 24 -4.86 -3.73 -1.28
N SER A 25 -5.63 -2.82 -0.69
CA SER A 25 -5.12 -1.79 0.24
C SER A 25 -5.00 -2.34 1.65
N VAL A 26 -4.12 -3.32 1.82
CA VAL A 26 -3.93 -4.07 3.06
C VAL A 26 -2.44 -4.20 3.37
N VAL A 27 -2.09 -4.06 4.64
CA VAL A 27 -0.74 -4.27 5.18
C VAL A 27 -0.83 -5.24 6.35
N ALA A 28 0.10 -6.19 6.46
CA ALA A 28 0.19 -7.08 7.60
C ALA A 28 1.37 -6.69 8.49
N VAL A 29 1.08 -6.49 9.78
CA VAL A 29 2.03 -6.02 10.79
C VAL A 29 2.11 -6.97 11.98
N GLN A 30 3.18 -6.85 12.75
CA GLN A 30 3.23 -7.41 14.09
C GLN A 30 2.21 -6.67 14.97
N ALA A 31 1.31 -7.42 15.62
CA ALA A 31 0.22 -6.86 16.42
C ALA A 31 0.74 -5.89 17.50
N GLY A 32 0.07 -4.75 17.63
CA GLY A 32 0.47 -3.67 18.56
C GLY A 32 1.63 -2.80 18.07
N THR A 33 2.09 -2.96 16.82
CA THR A 33 3.18 -2.18 16.23
C THR A 33 2.88 -1.82 14.77
N ASN A 34 3.63 -0.86 14.22
CA ASN A 34 3.61 -0.55 12.79
C ASN A 34 4.66 -1.32 11.98
N LYS A 35 5.25 -2.38 12.56
CA LYS A 35 6.28 -3.18 11.90
C LYS A 35 5.66 -4.12 10.87
N VAL A 36 5.80 -3.75 9.60
CA VAL A 36 5.37 -4.56 8.46
C VAL A 36 6.16 -5.87 8.39
N LEU A 37 5.43 -6.98 8.22
CA LEU A 37 6.01 -8.31 8.15
C LEU A 37 6.78 -8.57 6.84
N LEU A 38 7.49 -9.69 6.79
CA LEU A 38 8.27 -10.14 5.62
C LEU A 38 9.28 -9.08 5.15
N ASN A 39 9.93 -8.40 6.09
CA ASN A 39 10.88 -7.31 5.82
C ASN A 39 10.26 -6.19 4.95
N GLY A 40 9.06 -5.75 5.31
CA GLY A 40 8.35 -4.69 4.59
C GLY A 40 7.59 -5.13 3.34
N LYS A 41 7.50 -6.44 3.08
CA LYS A 41 6.87 -6.98 1.87
C LYS A 41 5.46 -7.55 2.07
N ALA A 42 4.99 -7.62 3.32
CA ALA A 42 3.63 -8.07 3.61
C ALA A 42 2.62 -6.94 3.37
N VAL A 43 2.43 -6.58 2.10
CA VAL A 43 1.54 -5.53 1.59
C VAL A 43 0.76 -6.11 0.40
N GLY A 44 -0.44 -5.58 0.11
CA GLY A 44 -1.21 -6.00 -1.05
C GLY A 44 -1.82 -7.39 -0.88
N ARG A 45 -1.75 -8.19 -1.94
CA ARG A 45 -2.27 -9.56 -1.97
C ARG A 45 -1.62 -10.44 -0.91
N VAL A 46 -0.33 -10.27 -0.65
CA VAL A 46 0.40 -11.01 0.40
C VAL A 46 -0.23 -10.75 1.78
N ALA A 47 -0.52 -9.50 2.09
CA ALA A 47 -1.19 -9.14 3.34
C ALA A 47 -2.66 -9.60 3.39
N LYS A 48 -3.36 -9.53 2.25
CA LYS A 48 -4.76 -9.98 2.15
C LYS A 48 -4.91 -11.48 2.39
N GLU A 49 -3.97 -12.30 1.89
CA GLU A 49 -3.95 -13.75 2.10
C GLU A 49 -3.74 -14.15 3.57
N MET A 50 -3.19 -13.24 4.38
CA MET A 50 -3.01 -13.43 5.83
C MET A 50 -4.28 -13.18 6.65
N ILE A 51 -5.28 -12.48 6.09
CA ILE A 51 -6.51 -12.14 6.82
C ILE A 51 -7.21 -13.41 7.30
N GLY A 52 -7.43 -13.50 8.60
CA GLY A 52 -8.11 -14.63 9.24
C GLY A 52 -7.33 -15.95 9.22
N ARG A 53 -6.06 -15.93 8.80
CA ARG A 53 -5.19 -17.12 8.71
C ARG A 53 -3.94 -17.03 9.57
N THR A 54 -3.72 -15.91 10.25
CA THR A 54 -2.55 -15.68 11.09
C THR A 54 -2.86 -15.77 12.58
N PRO A 55 -1.88 -16.16 13.41
CA PRO A 55 -2.00 -16.08 14.87
C PRO A 55 -2.27 -14.65 15.35
N GLY A 56 -2.78 -14.50 16.58
CA GLY A 56 -3.11 -13.19 17.18
C GLY A 56 -1.92 -12.23 17.33
N SER A 57 -0.68 -12.69 17.11
CA SER A 57 0.52 -11.85 17.05
C SER A 57 0.68 -11.10 15.72
N ILE A 58 -0.20 -11.33 14.74
CA ILE A 58 -0.19 -10.67 13.42
C ILE A 58 -1.54 -10.01 13.17
N GLN A 59 -1.50 -8.76 12.70
CA GLN A 59 -2.68 -7.98 12.38
C GLN A 59 -2.64 -7.52 10.92
N SER A 60 -3.75 -7.72 10.20
CA SER A 60 -3.95 -7.13 8.88
C SER A 60 -4.72 -5.82 9.02
N ILE A 61 -4.16 -4.73 8.50
CA ILE A 61 -4.68 -3.37 8.61
C ILE A 61 -5.04 -2.85 7.23
N ARG A 62 -6.19 -2.19 7.11
CA ARG A 62 -6.51 -1.31 5.98
C ARG A 62 -6.21 0.12 6.42
N PRO A 63 -5.17 0.76 5.89
CA PRO A 63 -4.76 2.08 6.37
C PRO A 63 -5.72 3.21 5.92
N LEU A 64 -6.63 2.90 5.01
CA LEU A 64 -7.66 3.79 4.52
C LEU A 64 -9.02 3.26 4.96
N LYS A 65 -9.84 4.12 5.55
CA LYS A 65 -11.18 3.78 6.01
C LYS A 65 -12.11 4.95 5.71
N ASP A 66 -13.29 4.67 5.16
CA ASP A 66 -14.33 5.67 4.86
C ASP A 66 -13.81 6.88 4.06
N GLY A 67 -12.83 6.64 3.17
CA GLY A 67 -12.24 7.66 2.32
C GLY A 67 -11.13 8.49 2.96
N VAL A 68 -10.80 8.26 4.23
CA VAL A 68 -9.73 8.97 4.95
C VAL A 68 -8.56 8.06 5.27
N ILE A 69 -7.37 8.67 5.45
CA ILE A 69 -6.20 7.98 5.99
C ILE A 69 -6.43 7.78 7.49
N ALA A 70 -6.58 6.53 7.90
CA ALA A 70 -6.78 6.15 9.30
C ALA A 70 -5.45 5.92 10.03
N ASP A 71 -4.37 5.62 9.30
CA ASP A 71 -3.03 5.42 9.84
C ASP A 71 -1.97 5.89 8.84
N PHE A 72 -1.20 6.92 9.21
CA PHE A 72 -0.19 7.53 8.33
C PHE A 72 1.02 6.64 8.12
N ASP A 73 1.54 6.00 9.17
CA ASP A 73 2.74 5.16 9.08
C ASP A 73 2.48 3.93 8.20
N ILE A 74 1.31 3.30 8.36
CA ILE A 74 0.92 2.15 7.55
C ILE A 74 0.61 2.57 6.11
N THR A 75 0.02 3.76 5.90
CA THR A 75 -0.18 4.33 4.55
C THR A 75 1.17 4.59 3.87
N GLU A 76 2.13 5.16 4.58
CA GLU A 76 3.49 5.39 4.07
C GLU A 76 4.14 4.07 3.64
N ALA A 77 4.08 3.05 4.49
CA ALA A 77 4.64 1.74 4.18
C ALA A 77 3.99 1.11 2.93
N LEU A 78 2.66 1.24 2.79
CA LEU A 78 1.93 0.77 1.62
C LEU A 78 2.35 1.49 0.33
N LEU A 79 2.42 2.82 0.38
CA LEU A 79 2.84 3.64 -0.76
C LEU A 79 4.29 3.37 -1.14
N ALA A 80 5.19 3.33 -0.16
CA ALA A 80 6.60 3.04 -0.37
C ALA A 80 6.79 1.66 -1.03
N TYR A 81 6.05 0.65 -0.58
CA TYR A 81 6.08 -0.67 -1.18
C TYR A 81 5.65 -0.63 -2.65
N PHE A 82 4.48 -0.09 -2.99
CA PHE A 82 3.99 -0.06 -4.37
C PHE A 82 4.85 0.82 -5.30
N ILE A 83 5.34 1.96 -4.82
CA ILE A 83 6.28 2.79 -5.58
C ILE A 83 7.56 1.99 -5.87
N SER A 84 8.09 1.25 -4.89
CA SER A 84 9.31 0.45 -5.09
C SER A 84 9.13 -0.73 -6.06
N GLN A 85 7.92 -1.31 -6.13
CA GLN A 85 7.61 -2.39 -7.07
C GLN A 85 7.64 -1.91 -8.52
N VAL A 86 7.11 -0.71 -8.76
CA VAL A 86 6.99 -0.13 -10.12
C VAL A 86 8.26 0.63 -10.51
N HIS A 87 8.91 1.29 -9.56
CA HIS A 87 10.14 2.04 -9.82
C HIS A 87 11.37 1.14 -9.66
N HIS A 88 11.69 0.37 -10.71
CA HIS A 88 12.94 -0.37 -10.77
C HIS A 88 14.14 0.59 -10.75
N ARG A 89 15.12 0.31 -9.87
CA ARG A 89 16.33 1.09 -9.50
C ARG A 89 17.16 1.72 -10.65
N LYS A 90 16.58 2.56 -11.50
CA LYS A 90 17.34 3.51 -12.31
C LYS A 90 17.74 4.66 -11.39
N ARG A 91 18.92 4.48 -10.80
CA ARG A 91 19.48 5.04 -9.56
C ARG A 91 19.57 6.58 -9.43
N PHE A 92 18.92 7.37 -10.28
CA PHE A 92 19.10 8.83 -10.28
C PHE A 92 17.85 9.67 -10.57
N PHE A 93 16.64 9.10 -10.53
CA PHE A 93 15.43 9.88 -10.79
C PHE A 93 14.33 9.61 -9.76
N SER A 94 13.99 10.61 -8.95
CA SER A 94 12.79 10.59 -8.11
C SER A 94 11.56 10.76 -9.00
N PRO A 95 10.67 9.77 -9.13
CA PRO A 95 9.50 9.90 -9.99
C PRO A 95 8.56 10.99 -9.44
N ARG A 96 8.00 11.80 -10.34
CA ARG A 96 6.87 12.66 -9.98
C ARG A 96 5.62 11.77 -9.79
N VAL A 97 5.04 11.83 -8.59
CA VAL A 97 3.87 11.05 -8.20
C VAL A 97 2.66 11.99 -8.03
N VAL A 98 1.51 11.57 -8.55
CA VAL A 98 0.20 12.19 -8.29
C VAL A 98 -0.64 11.12 -7.61
N ILE A 99 -1.22 11.45 -6.46
CA ILE A 99 -2.06 10.52 -5.68
C ILE A 99 -3.49 11.05 -5.71
N ALA A 100 -4.43 10.24 -6.19
CA ALA A 100 -5.84 10.47 -5.99
C ALA A 100 -6.21 9.97 -4.60
N ILE A 101 -6.83 10.86 -3.82
CA ILE A 101 -7.42 10.53 -2.53
C ILE A 101 -8.92 10.86 -2.59
N PRO A 102 -9.79 10.09 -1.95
CA PRO A 102 -11.20 10.44 -1.84
C PRO A 102 -11.37 11.80 -1.15
N SER A 103 -12.28 12.64 -1.64
CA SER A 103 -12.62 13.89 -0.98
C SER A 103 -13.57 13.62 0.20
N GLY A 104 -13.00 13.34 1.38
CA GLY A 104 -13.74 13.14 2.62
C GLY A 104 -14.07 14.45 3.36
N ILE A 105 -14.74 15.40 2.68
CA ILE A 105 -15.45 16.50 3.37
C ILE A 105 -16.82 15.98 3.80
#